data_AF-A0AAU0KUC3-F1
#
_entry.id   AF-A0AAU0KUC3-F1
#
_cell.length_a   1.000
_cell.length_b   1.000
_cell.length_c   1.000
_cell.angle_alpha   90.00
_cell.angle_beta   90.00
_cell.angle_gamma   90.00
#
_symmetry.space_group_name_H-M   'P 1'
#
loop_
_entity.id
_entity.type
_entity.pdbx_description
1 polymer ?
#
loop_
_entity_poly.entity_id
_entity_poly.type
_entity_poly.pdbx_seq_one_letter_code
_entity_poly.pdbx_strand_id
1 'polypeptide(L)'
;MSVLPFSVTPVHLQGRYNVEYIPGQGPQYTYYSQLTQLQKMFDEQIATARTHIIEPVTQVIGRAIASLQGIVNTQAGNDSRVSNAGNLLDAAIKGLQDANNDLQVSENLVTQKHDAAEKALKEAIPKLGLTNVSPVDYDLLLTRVMDPISRKYWEELSVKPRVEEFNAKQRLLASLDNIVVIINDVVSKSNTLTAIINQVKFEREASAAAEVIAKAEAEARAKLAALMLVAGVNPTPIYTSAMVESAQAALTSAGRMILNRASGMLQLSTAANGVLTTASDLAGSISGALWRGAIELSRIATVSTVGSTVAALVVGFYPKKAGEGSDQVPGRDIEMFAAQAQLFAAGKVNIQPEMTSVDLPVRGLLVTVNGRQYVSLIKTGVNGVSENVPVLRAVRDEQTGLDKITLPAVGGVPARTILVNPVPTGPAAPSHTGNSSPAPVTPVHTGTEIKQVASIVTTTYPADDLKDIRDFIYWQPDATGSGVEPIYVMLSEPLDSGRFTRKQLDKKFKHAIDFGINDTKKNRETLTKYRDAIEAHLADTGTVERGTYRREKGSKVYFNPKTMNVVILKADEQFLSGWKINPDADNGRIYLETGDL
;
A
#
# COMPACT_ATOMS: atom_id res chain seq x y z
N MET A 1 35.53 -5.70 62.84
CA MET A 1 34.23 -5.51 62.18
C MET A 1 34.53 -5.12 60.75
N SER A 2 34.48 -6.08 59.82
CA SER A 2 34.54 -5.81 58.38
C SER A 2 33.12 -5.47 57.93
N VAL A 3 32.97 -4.38 57.19
CA VAL A 3 31.69 -3.84 56.73
C VAL A 3 31.34 -4.54 55.43
N LEU A 4 30.26 -5.34 55.44
CA LEU A 4 29.70 -5.95 54.24
C LEU A 4 29.26 -4.86 53.24
N PRO A 5 29.38 -5.10 51.92
CA PRO A 5 28.92 -4.17 50.90
C PRO A 5 27.41 -3.90 50.98
N PHE A 6 27.02 -2.66 50.71
CA PHE A 6 25.69 -2.05 50.94
C PHE A 6 24.49 -2.68 50.19
N SER A 7 24.67 -3.70 49.35
CA SER A 7 23.63 -4.19 48.43
C SER A 7 23.12 -5.60 48.72
N VAL A 8 23.56 -6.27 49.79
CA VAL A 8 23.01 -7.56 50.19
C VAL A 8 22.77 -7.54 51.69
N THR A 9 21.49 -7.65 52.08
CA THR A 9 21.10 -7.80 53.48
C THR A 9 21.77 -9.06 54.02
N PRO A 10 22.56 -8.99 55.12
CA PRO A 10 23.10 -10.20 55.72
C PRO A 10 21.95 -11.15 56.03
N VAL A 11 22.04 -12.40 55.57
CA VAL A 11 21.05 -13.42 55.94
C VAL A 11 21.16 -13.59 57.45
N HIS A 12 20.14 -13.11 58.18
CA HIS A 12 20.11 -13.25 59.62
C HIS A 12 19.92 -14.73 59.97
N LEU A 13 20.83 -15.20 60.81
CA LEU A 13 21.04 -16.59 61.28
C LEU A 13 19.87 -17.13 62.12
N GLN A 14 18.63 -17.10 61.61
CA GLN A 14 17.51 -17.75 62.29
C GLN A 14 17.73 -19.28 62.27
N GLY A 15 17.92 -19.86 63.45
CA GLY A 15 18.08 -21.31 63.65
C GLY A 15 19.51 -21.82 63.86
N ARG A 16 20.52 -20.95 63.98
CA ARG A 16 21.91 -21.37 64.29
C ARG A 16 22.26 -21.08 65.75
N TYR A 17 22.92 -22.05 66.40
CA TYR A 17 23.37 -21.93 67.79
C TYR A 17 24.44 -20.83 67.90
N ASN A 18 24.16 -19.80 68.69
CA ASN A 18 25.19 -18.87 69.14
C ASN A 18 25.89 -19.54 70.33
N VAL A 19 27.16 -19.95 70.18
CA VAL A 19 27.89 -20.55 71.31
C VAL A 19 28.47 -19.42 72.14
N GLU A 20 27.68 -18.94 73.08
CA GLU A 20 28.15 -17.98 74.07
C GLU A 20 28.92 -18.73 75.16
N TYR A 21 30.15 -18.29 75.43
CA TYR A 21 30.90 -18.80 76.57
C TYR A 21 30.29 -18.23 77.84
N ILE A 22 29.49 -19.05 78.54
CA ILE A 22 28.97 -18.73 79.86
C ILE A 22 29.88 -19.44 80.86
N PRO A 23 30.85 -18.73 81.49
CA PRO A 23 31.67 -19.34 82.53
C PRO A 23 30.76 -19.81 83.66
N GLY A 24 30.89 -21.09 84.05
CA GLY A 24 30.05 -21.71 85.07
C GLY A 24 30.00 -20.89 86.36
N GLN A 25 28.87 -20.22 86.61
CA GLN A 25 28.54 -19.72 87.94
C GLN A 25 27.65 -20.77 88.62
N GLY A 26 28.25 -21.53 89.54
CA GLY A 26 27.57 -22.65 90.24
C GLY A 26 27.85 -24.03 89.61
N PRO A 27 27.10 -25.09 89.97
CA PRO A 27 27.40 -26.48 89.60
C PRO A 27 27.21 -26.84 88.10
N GLN A 28 26.98 -25.86 87.23
CA GLN A 28 26.84 -26.06 85.78
C GLN A 28 28.22 -26.01 85.10
N TYR A 29 28.55 -27.05 84.34
CA TYR A 29 29.86 -27.33 83.74
C TYR A 29 29.68 -27.88 82.32
N THR A 30 30.58 -27.51 81.40
CA THR A 30 30.48 -27.92 79.99
C THR A 30 31.16 -29.27 79.75
N TYR A 31 30.37 -30.27 79.35
CA TYR A 31 30.83 -31.63 79.12
C TYR A 31 31.63 -31.77 77.81
N TYR A 32 32.63 -32.65 77.80
CA TYR A 32 33.38 -33.02 76.61
C TYR A 32 32.49 -33.65 75.53
N SER A 33 31.51 -34.47 75.92
CA SER A 33 30.51 -35.02 74.97
C SER A 33 29.68 -33.93 74.29
N GLN A 34 29.32 -32.86 75.00
CA GLN A 34 28.60 -31.72 74.42
C GLN A 34 29.44 -30.97 73.40
N LEU A 35 30.74 -30.74 73.68
CA LEU A 35 31.67 -30.14 72.71
C LEU A 35 31.81 -31.01 71.46
N THR A 36 31.93 -32.33 71.63
CA THR A 36 32.05 -33.28 70.52
C THR A 36 30.78 -33.31 69.65
N GLN A 37 29.60 -33.26 70.28
CA GLN A 37 28.32 -33.19 69.57
C GLN A 37 28.19 -31.89 68.77
N LEU A 38 28.52 -30.74 69.36
CA LEU A 38 28.51 -29.45 68.67
C LEU A 38 29.49 -29.42 67.50
N GLN A 39 30.69 -29.97 67.67
CA GLN A 39 31.67 -30.08 66.59
C GLN A 39 31.10 -30.86 65.40
N LYS A 40 30.54 -32.04 65.65
CA LYS A 40 29.89 -32.86 64.63
C LYS A 40 28.76 -32.11 63.91
N MET A 41 27.91 -31.41 64.67
CA MET A 41 26.81 -30.61 64.10
C MET A 41 27.33 -29.50 63.17
N PHE A 42 28.35 -28.74 63.59
CA PHE A 42 28.92 -27.70 62.73
C PHE A 42 29.58 -28.29 61.48
N ASP A 43 30.28 -29.42 61.60
CA ASP A 43 30.93 -30.07 60.46
C ASP A 43 29.90 -30.57 59.44
N GLU A 44 28.79 -31.16 59.91
CA GLU A 44 27.66 -31.57 59.06
C GLU A 44 26.98 -30.37 58.39
N GLN A 45 26.78 -29.27 59.12
CA GLN A 45 26.21 -28.03 58.58
C GLN A 45 27.12 -27.41 57.52
N ILE A 46 28.44 -27.36 57.75
CA ILE A 46 29.41 -26.81 56.79
C ILE A 46 29.46 -27.69 55.54
N ALA A 47 29.51 -29.02 55.70
CA ALA A 47 29.47 -29.95 54.58
C ALA A 47 28.20 -29.75 53.74
N THR A 48 27.05 -29.60 54.39
CA THR A 48 25.77 -29.31 53.73
C THR A 48 25.76 -27.94 53.06
N ALA A 49 26.27 -26.88 53.69
CA ALA A 49 26.34 -25.55 53.09
C ALA A 49 27.23 -25.55 51.84
N ARG A 50 28.35 -26.29 51.85
CA ARG A 50 29.24 -26.42 50.69
C ARG A 50 28.57 -27.08 49.47
N THR A 51 27.64 -28.02 49.66
CA THR A 51 26.94 -28.65 48.51
C THR A 51 25.98 -27.71 47.79
N HIS A 52 25.60 -26.58 48.40
CA HIS A 52 24.79 -25.55 47.74
C HIS A 52 25.59 -24.70 46.74
N ILE A 53 26.93 -24.75 46.79
CA ILE A 53 27.80 -24.12 45.82
C ILE A 53 28.04 -25.12 44.68
N ILE A 54 27.14 -25.11 43.70
CA ILE A 54 27.09 -26.08 42.60
C ILE A 54 28.30 -25.95 41.66
N GLU A 55 28.84 -24.75 41.51
CA GLU A 55 29.94 -24.45 40.59
C GLU A 55 31.03 -23.63 41.29
N PRO A 56 32.33 -23.84 40.98
CA PRO A 56 33.40 -23.01 41.50
C PRO A 56 33.18 -21.53 41.21
N VAL A 57 33.32 -20.69 42.24
CA VAL A 57 33.12 -19.22 42.16
C VAL A 57 33.97 -18.59 41.06
N THR A 58 35.20 -19.07 40.86
CA THR A 58 36.11 -18.61 39.81
C THR A 58 35.56 -18.85 38.40
N GLN A 59 34.84 -19.95 38.17
CA GLN A 59 34.19 -20.23 36.89
C GLN A 59 33.00 -19.30 36.65
N VAL A 60 32.19 -19.06 37.68
CA VAL A 60 31.06 -18.10 37.63
C VAL A 60 31.57 -16.70 37.27
N ILE A 61 32.61 -16.22 37.93
CA ILE A 61 33.27 -14.94 37.64
C ILE A 61 33.79 -14.91 36.20
N GLY A 62 34.49 -15.97 35.76
CA GLY A 62 35.04 -16.06 34.41
C GLY A 62 33.97 -15.93 33.33
N ARG A 63 32.83 -16.61 33.48
CA ARG A 63 31.70 -16.49 32.54
C ARG A 63 31.07 -15.10 32.57
N ALA A 64 30.89 -14.51 33.75
CA ALA A 64 30.30 -13.18 33.87
C ALA A 64 31.18 -12.09 33.23
N ILE A 65 32.51 -12.19 33.40
CA ILE A 65 33.47 -11.32 32.72
C ILE A 65 33.42 -11.53 31.21
N ALA A 66 33.31 -12.78 30.74
CA ALA A 66 33.16 -13.06 29.31
C ALA A 66 31.89 -12.43 28.73
N SER A 67 30.77 -12.42 29.47
CA SER A 67 29.54 -11.70 29.07
C SER A 67 29.77 -10.20 28.92
N LEU A 68 30.53 -9.57 29.83
CA LEU A 68 30.89 -8.15 29.74
C LEU A 68 31.80 -7.85 28.54
N GLN A 69 32.81 -8.69 28.30
CA GLN A 69 33.69 -8.57 27.14
C GLN A 69 32.94 -8.75 25.82
N GLY A 70 31.91 -9.59 25.82
CA GLY A 70 30.99 -9.75 24.70
C GLY A 70 30.33 -8.44 24.26
N ILE A 71 30.08 -7.51 25.18
CA ILE A 71 29.48 -6.19 24.88
C ILE A 71 30.34 -5.43 23.87
N VAL A 72 31.66 -5.37 24.09
CA VAL A 72 32.62 -4.61 23.26
C VAL A 72 32.63 -5.11 21.81
N ASN A 73 32.37 -6.40 21.61
CA ASN A 73 32.31 -7.03 20.30
C ASN A 73 30.92 -6.91 19.64
N THR A 74 29.95 -6.31 20.30
CA THR A 74 28.61 -6.08 19.74
C THR A 74 28.41 -4.63 19.35
N GLN A 75 27.69 -4.39 18.26
CA GLN A 75 27.24 -3.05 17.89
C GLN A 75 26.33 -2.41 18.98
N ALA A 76 25.84 -3.18 19.96
CA ALA A 76 24.91 -2.76 20.99
C ALA A 76 25.54 -1.98 22.17
N GLY A 77 26.87 -1.88 22.25
CA GLY A 77 27.57 -1.30 23.42
C GLY A 77 27.23 0.16 23.77
N ASN A 78 26.74 0.94 22.79
CA ASN A 78 26.33 2.33 22.99
C ASN A 78 24.88 2.50 23.46
N ASP A 79 24.09 1.41 23.56
CA ASP A 79 22.72 1.48 24.06
C ASP A 79 22.72 1.61 25.60
N SER A 80 22.02 2.62 26.12
CA SER A 80 22.01 2.91 27.56
C SER A 80 21.50 1.73 28.40
N ARG A 81 20.62 0.88 27.87
CA ARG A 81 20.13 -0.32 28.58
C ARG A 81 21.25 -1.35 28.75
N VAL A 82 22.07 -1.54 27.72
CA VAL A 82 23.23 -2.45 27.73
C VAL A 82 24.30 -1.92 28.68
N SER A 83 24.63 -0.63 28.60
CA SER A 83 25.61 -0.01 29.51
C SER A 83 25.17 -0.10 30.97
N ASN A 84 23.89 0.16 31.28
CA ASN A 84 23.36 0.06 32.63
C ASN A 84 23.39 -1.39 33.16
N ALA A 85 22.97 -2.37 32.35
CA ALA A 85 23.01 -3.77 32.73
C ALA A 85 24.45 -4.28 32.92
N GLY A 86 25.38 -3.83 32.07
CA GLY A 86 26.81 -4.13 32.19
C GLY A 86 27.39 -3.59 33.50
N ASN A 87 27.09 -2.34 33.86
CA ASN A 87 27.55 -1.75 35.12
C ASN A 87 27.01 -2.50 36.34
N LEU A 88 25.76 -2.96 36.30
CA LEU A 88 25.17 -3.77 37.38
C LEU A 88 25.84 -5.13 37.51
N LEU A 89 26.18 -5.79 36.39
CA LEU A 89 26.90 -7.06 36.39
C LEU A 89 28.33 -6.89 36.90
N ASP A 90 29.04 -5.83 36.49
CA ASP A 90 30.39 -5.52 36.95
C ASP A 90 30.44 -5.33 38.48
N ALA A 91 29.47 -4.57 39.03
CA ALA A 91 29.33 -4.40 40.47
C ALA A 91 29.07 -5.73 41.20
N ALA A 92 28.24 -6.62 40.63
CA ALA A 92 27.95 -7.92 41.22
C ALA A 92 29.15 -8.88 41.16
N ILE A 93 29.94 -8.84 40.07
CA ILE A 93 31.20 -9.60 39.95
C ILE A 93 32.17 -9.17 41.04
N LYS A 94 32.32 -7.86 41.25
CA LYS A 94 33.16 -7.33 42.33
C LYS A 94 32.68 -7.81 43.71
N GLY A 95 31.37 -7.75 43.96
CA GLY A 95 30.78 -8.29 45.20
C GLY A 95 31.05 -9.80 45.38
N LEU A 96 31.04 -10.58 44.31
CA LEU A 96 31.36 -12.01 44.34
C LEU A 96 32.85 -12.27 44.62
N GLN A 97 33.75 -11.45 44.07
CA GLN A 97 35.19 -11.51 44.37
C GLN A 97 35.46 -11.21 45.85
N ASP A 98 34.83 -10.16 46.39
CA ASP A 98 34.96 -9.78 47.80
C ASP A 98 34.43 -10.91 48.71
N ALA A 99 33.24 -11.46 48.41
CA ALA A 99 32.66 -12.57 49.16
C ALA A 99 33.50 -13.86 49.11
N ASN A 100 34.14 -14.13 47.97
CA ASN A 100 35.05 -15.27 47.82
C ASN A 100 36.32 -15.11 48.67
N ASN A 101 36.85 -13.90 48.76
CA ASN A 101 37.98 -13.60 49.65
C ASN A 101 37.58 -13.78 51.12
N ASP A 102 36.42 -13.26 51.53
CA ASP A 102 35.89 -13.42 52.89
C ASP A 102 35.65 -14.89 53.26
N LEU A 103 35.19 -15.70 52.30
CA LEU A 103 35.04 -17.14 52.46
C LEU A 103 36.40 -17.80 52.74
N GLN A 104 37.43 -17.53 51.93
CA GLN A 104 38.79 -18.06 52.14
C GLN A 104 39.38 -17.64 53.48
N VAL A 105 39.16 -16.38 53.91
CA VAL A 105 39.59 -15.89 55.23
C VAL A 105 38.87 -16.66 56.35
N SER A 106 37.57 -16.91 56.18
CA SER A 106 36.77 -17.68 57.15
C SER A 106 37.21 -19.14 57.24
N GLU A 107 37.53 -19.78 56.12
CA GLU A 107 38.07 -21.15 56.09
C GLU A 107 39.40 -21.24 56.83
N ASN A 108 40.34 -20.34 56.53
CA ASN A 108 41.63 -20.28 57.22
C ASN A 108 41.48 -20.05 58.73
N LEU A 109 40.53 -19.19 59.13
CA LEU A 109 40.25 -18.92 60.54
C LEU A 109 39.71 -20.16 61.25
N VAL A 110 38.83 -20.94 60.62
CA VAL A 110 38.33 -22.21 61.17
C VAL A 110 39.48 -23.19 61.39
N THR A 111 40.37 -23.38 60.39
CA THR A 111 41.55 -24.23 60.54
C THR A 111 42.44 -23.77 61.69
N GLN A 112 42.77 -22.48 61.74
CA GLN A 112 43.60 -21.92 62.81
C GLN A 112 43.00 -22.12 64.20
N LYS A 113 41.69 -21.88 64.36
CA LYS A 113 41.00 -22.03 65.64
C LYS A 113 40.81 -23.49 66.05
N HIS A 114 40.59 -24.38 65.09
CA HIS A 114 40.56 -25.82 65.32
C HIS A 114 41.92 -26.31 65.83
N ASP A 115 43.02 -25.97 65.15
CA ASP A 115 44.37 -26.37 65.58
C ASP A 115 44.72 -25.82 66.97
N ALA A 116 44.32 -24.59 67.27
CA ALA A 116 44.50 -23.99 68.58
C ALA A 116 43.69 -24.72 69.67
N ALA A 117 42.44 -25.10 69.39
CA ALA A 117 41.60 -25.85 70.31
C ALA A 117 42.14 -27.27 70.56
N GLU A 118 42.60 -27.96 69.51
CA GLU A 118 43.25 -29.28 69.61
C GLU A 118 44.54 -29.23 70.43
N LYS A 119 45.37 -28.20 70.20
CA LYS A 119 46.59 -27.98 70.97
C LYS A 119 46.26 -27.72 72.45
N ALA A 120 45.29 -26.85 72.72
CA ALA A 120 44.90 -26.51 74.09
C ALA A 120 44.34 -27.74 74.84
N LEU A 121 43.55 -28.58 74.17
CA LEU A 121 43.08 -29.85 74.72
C LEU A 121 44.24 -30.80 75.06
N LYS A 122 45.21 -30.97 74.14
CA LYS A 122 46.41 -31.80 74.37
C LYS A 122 47.24 -31.32 75.55
N GLU A 123 47.33 -30.01 75.77
CA GLU A 123 48.04 -29.41 76.91
C GLU A 123 47.25 -29.52 78.23
N ALA A 124 45.92 -29.53 78.17
CA ALA A 124 45.05 -29.67 79.34
C ALA A 124 45.02 -31.12 79.86
N ILE A 125 45.01 -32.13 78.98
CA ILE A 125 44.88 -33.55 79.35
C ILE A 125 45.87 -34.00 80.44
N PRO A 126 47.20 -33.75 80.34
CA PRO A 126 48.15 -34.17 81.37
C PRO A 126 47.95 -33.43 82.70
N LYS A 127 47.59 -32.15 82.64
CA LYS A 127 47.41 -31.28 83.81
C LYS A 127 46.16 -31.62 84.62
N LEU A 128 45.17 -32.22 83.96
CA LEU A 128 43.93 -32.69 84.59
C LEU A 128 43.98 -34.18 85.01
N GLY A 129 45.13 -34.86 84.83
CA GLY A 129 45.28 -36.28 85.16
C GLY A 129 44.56 -37.23 84.19
N LEU A 130 44.24 -36.77 82.97
CA LEU A 130 43.44 -37.52 82.00
C LEU A 130 44.28 -38.35 81.00
N THR A 131 45.60 -38.41 81.16
CA THR A 131 46.54 -38.99 80.18
C THR A 131 46.26 -40.44 79.79
N ASN A 132 45.77 -41.26 80.73
CA ASN A 132 45.45 -42.68 80.52
C ASN A 132 43.94 -42.95 80.60
N VAL A 133 43.12 -41.91 80.50
CA VAL A 133 41.67 -41.99 80.58
C VAL A 133 41.11 -41.98 79.16
N SER A 134 40.15 -42.85 78.88
CA SER A 134 39.43 -42.83 77.61
C SER A 134 38.65 -41.51 77.48
N PRO A 135 38.60 -40.84 76.31
CA PRO A 135 37.80 -39.64 76.12
C PRO A 135 36.31 -39.79 76.48
N VAL A 136 35.78 -41.02 76.41
CA VAL A 136 34.40 -41.35 76.81
C VAL A 136 34.20 -41.23 78.33
N ASP A 137 35.26 -41.40 79.12
CA ASP A 137 35.24 -41.33 80.58
C ASP A 137 35.59 -39.92 81.13
N TYR A 138 35.95 -38.97 80.25
CA TYR A 138 36.30 -37.60 80.64
C TYR A 138 35.16 -36.94 81.43
N ASP A 139 33.93 -37.04 80.93
CA ASP A 139 32.76 -36.42 81.59
C ASP A 139 32.50 -36.94 83.00
N LEU A 140 32.76 -38.24 83.24
CA LEU A 140 32.58 -38.87 84.55
C LEU A 140 33.61 -38.34 85.55
N LEU A 141 34.88 -38.21 85.14
CA LEU A 141 35.94 -37.71 86.01
C LEU A 141 35.82 -36.21 86.27
N LEU A 142 35.48 -35.44 85.24
CA LEU A 142 35.28 -33.99 85.31
C LEU A 142 34.12 -33.61 86.25
N THR A 143 33.12 -34.48 86.42
CA THR A 143 31.95 -34.23 87.30
C THR A 143 32.03 -34.83 88.70
N ARG A 144 32.65 -36.01 88.90
CA ARG A 144 32.63 -36.71 90.19
C ARG A 144 33.91 -36.61 91.01
N VAL A 145 35.06 -36.41 90.36
CA VAL A 145 36.38 -36.62 90.99
C VAL A 145 37.18 -35.32 91.11
N MET A 146 36.93 -34.35 90.22
CA MET A 146 37.73 -33.12 90.14
C MET A 146 37.26 -32.01 91.08
N ASP A 147 38.23 -31.41 91.77
CA ASP A 147 38.05 -30.23 92.62
C ASP A 147 37.66 -28.98 91.79
N PRO A 148 37.17 -27.91 92.43
CA PRO A 148 36.76 -26.68 91.74
C PRO A 148 37.85 -26.00 90.88
N ILE A 149 39.13 -26.12 91.26
CA ILE A 149 40.26 -25.53 90.52
C ILE A 149 40.44 -26.27 89.20
N SER A 150 40.38 -27.60 89.24
CA SER A 150 40.53 -28.47 88.09
C SER A 150 39.40 -28.29 87.06
N ARG A 151 38.17 -28.00 87.50
CA ARG A 151 37.05 -27.63 86.61
C ARG A 151 37.23 -26.28 85.95
N LYS A 152 37.67 -25.27 86.71
CA LYS A 152 38.00 -23.95 86.17
C LYS A 152 39.08 -24.06 85.08
N TYR A 153 40.05 -24.94 85.29
CA TYR A 153 41.13 -25.20 84.34
C TYR A 153 40.63 -25.81 83.02
N TRP A 154 39.65 -26.73 83.06
CA TRP A 154 38.98 -27.25 81.87
C TRP A 154 38.19 -26.17 81.12
N GLU A 155 37.41 -25.38 81.84
CA GLU A 155 36.60 -24.31 81.25
C GLU A 155 37.48 -23.26 80.55
N GLU A 156 38.60 -22.87 81.17
CA GLU A 156 39.51 -21.87 80.61
C GLU A 156 40.39 -22.39 79.48
N LEU A 157 40.87 -23.64 79.55
CA LEU A 157 41.88 -24.16 78.61
C LEU A 157 41.33 -25.13 77.56
N SER A 158 40.16 -25.73 77.76
CA SER A 158 39.56 -26.63 76.78
C SER A 158 38.27 -26.04 76.19
N VAL A 159 37.34 -25.59 77.05
CA VAL A 159 36.03 -25.11 76.59
C VAL A 159 36.16 -23.80 75.84
N LYS A 160 36.83 -22.79 76.41
CA LYS A 160 36.97 -21.47 75.78
C LYS A 160 37.61 -21.51 74.38
N PRO A 161 38.75 -22.19 74.14
CA PRO A 161 39.30 -22.35 72.78
C PRO A 161 38.33 -23.05 71.81
N ARG A 162 37.57 -24.05 72.30
CA ARG A 162 36.59 -24.76 71.47
C ARG A 162 35.38 -23.91 71.11
N VAL A 163 34.94 -23.02 72.01
CA VAL A 163 33.92 -22.00 71.71
C VAL A 163 34.43 -21.03 70.65
N GLU A 164 35.70 -20.62 70.68
CA GLU A 164 36.29 -19.79 69.63
C GLU A 164 36.32 -20.50 68.26
N GLU A 165 36.58 -21.81 68.22
CA GLU A 165 36.44 -22.63 67.01
C GLU A 165 35.00 -22.62 66.48
N PHE A 166 34.01 -22.85 67.34
CA PHE A 166 32.60 -22.86 66.94
C PHE A 166 32.13 -21.50 66.41
N ASN A 167 32.57 -20.41 67.03
CA ASN A 167 32.30 -19.06 66.53
C ASN A 167 32.95 -18.80 65.15
N ALA A 168 34.13 -19.38 64.89
CA ALA A 168 34.74 -19.34 63.56
C ALA A 168 33.93 -20.16 62.54
N LYS A 169 33.45 -21.36 62.91
CA LYS A 169 32.59 -22.21 62.06
C LYS A 169 31.26 -21.53 61.73
N GLN A 170 30.67 -20.80 62.68
CA GLN A 170 29.46 -20.02 62.45
C GLN A 170 29.68 -18.87 61.45
N ARG A 171 30.84 -18.19 61.51
CA ARG A 171 31.22 -17.19 60.50
C ARG A 171 31.40 -17.81 59.12
N LEU A 172 32.06 -18.97 59.03
CA LEU A 172 32.20 -19.70 57.78
C LEU A 172 30.83 -20.07 57.18
N LEU A 173 29.90 -20.57 57.99
CA LEU A 173 28.54 -20.85 57.54
C LEU A 173 27.82 -19.61 56.99
N ALA A 174 27.97 -18.45 57.64
CA ALA A 174 27.41 -17.20 57.13
C ALA A 174 28.04 -16.79 55.78
N SER A 175 29.35 -16.95 55.62
CA SER A 175 30.05 -16.69 54.37
C SER A 175 29.60 -17.64 53.24
N LEU A 176 29.36 -18.92 53.55
CA LEU A 176 28.85 -19.92 52.60
C LEU A 176 27.41 -19.61 52.15
N ASP A 177 26.53 -19.12 53.03
CA ASP A 177 25.18 -18.73 52.59
C ASP A 177 25.21 -17.46 51.73
N ASN A 178 25.99 -16.46 52.14
CA ASN A 178 26.10 -15.19 51.42
C ASN A 178 26.64 -15.39 50.01
N ILE A 179 27.65 -16.26 49.82
CA ILE A 179 28.24 -16.48 48.51
C ILE A 179 27.24 -17.12 47.53
N VAL A 180 26.36 -18.01 48.01
CA VAL A 180 25.29 -18.62 47.19
C VAL A 180 24.31 -17.55 46.70
N VAL A 181 23.90 -16.62 47.57
CA VAL A 181 23.01 -15.52 47.18
C VAL A 181 23.67 -14.63 46.12
N ILE A 182 24.95 -14.31 46.29
CA ILE A 182 25.69 -13.45 45.35
C ILE A 182 25.94 -14.17 44.01
N ILE A 183 26.24 -15.48 44.02
CA ILE A 183 26.33 -16.29 42.79
C ILE A 183 25.03 -16.18 42.00
N ASN A 184 23.89 -16.34 42.66
CA ASN A 184 22.58 -16.25 42.01
C ASN A 184 22.32 -14.85 41.43
N ASP A 185 22.73 -13.78 42.12
CA ASP A 185 22.62 -12.41 41.61
C ASP A 185 23.50 -12.19 40.36
N VAL A 186 24.77 -12.64 40.39
CA VAL A 186 25.68 -12.57 39.23
C VAL A 186 25.12 -13.32 38.02
N VAL A 187 24.61 -14.54 38.23
CA VAL A 187 24.00 -15.35 37.16
C VAL A 187 22.77 -14.65 36.59
N SER A 188 21.88 -14.14 37.46
CA SER A 188 20.68 -13.41 37.06
C SER A 188 21.00 -12.17 36.22
N LYS A 189 21.97 -11.35 36.67
CA LYS A 189 22.40 -10.16 35.95
C LYS A 189 23.10 -10.48 34.62
N SER A 190 23.89 -11.56 34.56
CA SER A 190 24.52 -12.05 33.32
C SER A 190 23.46 -12.46 32.27
N ASN A 191 22.42 -13.17 32.70
CA ASN A 191 21.30 -13.55 31.84
C ASN A 191 20.51 -12.32 31.37
N THR A 192 20.28 -11.35 32.27
CA THR A 192 19.59 -10.10 31.96
C THR A 192 20.36 -9.29 30.90
N LEU A 193 21.68 -9.14 31.06
CA LEU A 193 22.53 -8.48 30.08
C LEU A 193 22.43 -9.15 28.71
N THR A 194 22.51 -10.49 28.68
CA THR A 194 22.40 -11.27 27.43
C THR A 194 21.05 -11.05 26.73
N ALA A 195 19.94 -11.04 27.48
CA ALA A 195 18.61 -10.80 26.95
C ALA A 195 18.49 -9.38 26.34
N ILE A 196 19.00 -8.36 27.05
CA ILE A 196 18.99 -6.96 26.57
C ILE A 196 19.83 -6.83 25.29
N ILE A 197 21.02 -7.43 25.23
CA ILE A 197 21.86 -7.41 24.01
C ILE A 197 21.10 -7.98 22.82
N ASN A 198 20.44 -9.13 22.99
CA ASN A 198 19.69 -9.77 21.90
C ASN A 198 18.50 -8.91 21.46
N GLN A 199 17.79 -8.31 22.40
CA GLN A 199 16.68 -7.39 22.10
C GLN A 199 17.15 -6.17 21.29
N VAL A 200 18.22 -5.51 21.72
CA VAL A 200 18.78 -4.33 21.03
C VAL A 200 19.22 -4.67 19.60
N LYS A 201 19.84 -5.84 19.41
CA LYS A 201 20.24 -6.30 18.06
C LYS A 201 19.02 -6.45 17.15
N PHE A 202 17.98 -7.13 17.62
CA PHE A 202 16.75 -7.32 16.86
C PHE A 202 16.06 -5.98 16.52
N GLU A 203 15.95 -5.05 17.48
CA GLU A 203 15.37 -3.72 17.26
C GLU A 203 16.13 -2.92 16.20
N ARG A 204 17.46 -2.99 16.19
CA ARG A 204 18.30 -2.29 15.19
C ARG A 204 18.22 -2.91 13.81
N GLU A 205 18.21 -4.24 13.72
CA GLU A 205 18.02 -4.94 12.44
C GLU A 205 16.65 -4.61 11.83
N ALA A 206 15.59 -4.60 12.66
CA ALA A 206 14.25 -4.22 12.23
C ALA A 206 14.19 -2.74 11.78
N SER A 207 14.80 -1.83 12.53
CA SER A 207 14.86 -0.40 12.16
C SER A 207 15.63 -0.18 10.86
N ALA A 208 16.77 -0.85 10.67
CA ALA A 208 17.56 -0.74 9.45
C ALA A 208 16.80 -1.29 8.24
N ALA A 209 16.12 -2.43 8.39
CA ALA A 209 15.27 -2.98 7.34
C ALA A 209 14.11 -2.03 6.97
N ALA A 210 13.45 -1.44 7.97
CA ALA A 210 12.39 -0.45 7.76
C ALA A 210 12.91 0.82 7.05
N GLU A 211 14.10 1.31 7.39
CA GLU A 211 14.72 2.46 6.75
C GLU A 211 15.05 2.18 5.27
N VAL A 212 15.58 0.99 4.96
CA VAL A 212 15.84 0.56 3.57
C VAL A 212 14.55 0.53 2.76
N ILE A 213 13.47 -0.03 3.31
CA ILE A 213 12.15 -0.07 2.66
C ILE A 213 11.61 1.36 2.46
N ALA A 214 11.64 2.20 3.49
CA ALA A 214 11.15 3.58 3.43
C ALA A 214 11.94 4.41 2.39
N LYS A 215 13.25 4.22 2.31
CA LYS A 215 14.10 4.88 1.30
C LYS A 215 13.76 4.39 -0.11
N ALA A 216 13.57 3.09 -0.30
CA ALA A 216 13.16 2.53 -1.59
C ALA A 216 11.78 3.04 -2.03
N GLU A 217 10.81 3.11 -1.11
CA GLU A 217 9.49 3.68 -1.37
C GLU A 217 9.55 5.18 -1.70
N ALA A 218 10.38 5.95 -0.98
CA ALA A 218 10.57 7.36 -1.25
C ALA A 218 11.22 7.61 -2.62
N GLU A 219 12.24 6.83 -2.98
CA GLU A 219 12.87 6.87 -4.30
C GLU A 219 11.88 6.49 -5.42
N ALA A 220 11.04 5.46 -5.20
CA ALA A 220 10.01 5.08 -6.15
C ALA A 220 8.95 6.18 -6.35
N ARG A 221 8.48 6.80 -5.26
CA ARG A 221 7.55 7.95 -5.32
C ARG A 221 8.15 9.15 -6.04
N ALA A 222 9.43 9.45 -5.79
CA ALA A 222 10.12 10.54 -6.47
C ALA A 222 10.27 10.29 -7.97
N LYS A 223 10.63 9.06 -8.38
CA LYS A 223 10.70 8.65 -9.79
C LYS A 223 9.35 8.77 -10.48
N LEU A 224 8.28 8.28 -9.84
CA LEU A 224 6.92 8.41 -10.37
C LEU A 224 6.51 9.88 -10.52
N ALA A 225 6.75 10.71 -9.50
CA ALA A 225 6.42 12.13 -9.56
C ALA A 225 7.15 12.87 -10.69
N ALA A 226 8.44 12.57 -10.90
CA ALA A 226 9.20 13.11 -12.03
C ALA A 226 8.63 12.66 -13.37
N LEU A 227 8.26 11.38 -13.51
CA LEU A 227 7.67 10.84 -14.73
C LEU A 227 6.30 11.47 -15.02
N MET A 228 5.45 11.62 -14.00
CA MET A 228 4.15 12.30 -14.11
C MET A 228 4.29 13.75 -14.55
N LEU A 229 5.30 14.46 -14.03
CA LEU A 229 5.59 15.84 -14.46
C LEU A 229 5.94 15.91 -15.94
N VAL A 230 6.85 15.04 -16.41
CA VAL A 230 7.23 14.97 -17.83
C VAL A 230 6.01 14.62 -18.70
N ALA A 231 5.17 13.69 -18.25
CA ALA A 231 3.95 13.28 -18.93
C ALA A 231 2.80 14.32 -18.88
N GLY A 232 2.89 15.32 -17.99
CA GLY A 232 1.84 16.33 -17.80
C GLY A 232 0.62 15.78 -17.06
N VAL A 233 0.84 14.83 -16.15
CA VAL A 233 -0.19 14.17 -15.34
C VAL A 233 -0.23 14.78 -13.95
N ASN A 234 -1.40 15.28 -13.56
CA ASN A 234 -1.60 15.79 -12.19
C ASN A 234 -1.92 14.63 -11.22
N PRO A 235 -1.35 14.61 -10.00
CA PRO A 235 -1.73 13.63 -8.99
C PRO A 235 -3.20 13.79 -8.59
N THR A 236 -3.83 12.70 -8.15
CA THR A 236 -5.21 12.76 -7.62
C THR A 236 -5.23 13.69 -6.40
N PRO A 237 -6.07 14.73 -6.38
CA PRO A 237 -6.15 15.63 -5.24
C PRO A 237 -6.84 14.95 -4.05
N ILE A 238 -6.63 15.49 -2.86
CA ILE A 238 -7.47 15.19 -1.71
C ILE A 238 -8.74 16.03 -1.84
N TYR A 239 -9.90 15.38 -1.90
CA TYR A 239 -11.17 16.07 -2.11
C TYR A 239 -11.79 16.52 -0.78
N THR A 240 -12.16 17.80 -0.72
CA THR A 240 -13.06 18.33 0.31
C THR A 240 -14.51 18.10 -0.09
N SER A 241 -15.45 18.15 0.86
CA SER A 241 -16.88 17.99 0.55
C SER A 241 -17.39 19.00 -0.49
N ALA A 242 -16.94 20.26 -0.43
CA ALA A 242 -17.31 21.29 -1.39
C ALA A 242 -16.74 21.03 -2.79
N MET A 243 -15.51 20.49 -2.89
CA MET A 243 -14.94 20.07 -4.17
C MET A 243 -15.72 18.90 -4.75
N VAL A 244 -16.11 17.90 -3.94
CA VAL A 244 -16.92 16.77 -4.41
C VAL A 244 -18.27 17.25 -4.95
N GLU A 245 -18.95 18.14 -4.26
CA GLU A 245 -20.23 18.70 -4.71
C GLU A 245 -20.08 19.43 -6.06
N SER A 246 -19.07 20.29 -6.18
CA SER A 246 -18.77 21.04 -7.40
C SER A 246 -18.39 20.10 -8.56
N ALA A 247 -17.59 19.07 -8.28
CA ALA A 247 -17.21 18.04 -9.24
C ALA A 247 -18.41 17.22 -9.70
N GLN A 248 -19.27 16.82 -8.77
CA GLN A 248 -20.46 16.04 -9.08
C GLN A 248 -21.43 16.83 -9.96
N ALA A 249 -21.63 18.11 -9.67
CA ALA A 249 -22.40 19.02 -10.52
C ALA A 249 -21.81 19.15 -11.94
N ALA A 250 -20.47 19.25 -12.04
CA ALA A 250 -19.79 19.29 -13.34
C ALA A 250 -19.96 17.99 -14.14
N LEU A 251 -19.79 16.83 -13.50
CA LEU A 251 -19.88 15.49 -14.12
C LEU A 251 -21.31 15.12 -14.52
N THR A 252 -22.33 15.71 -13.89
CA THR A 252 -23.75 15.41 -14.18
C THR A 252 -24.39 16.39 -15.17
N SER A 253 -23.70 17.47 -15.52
CA SER A 253 -24.21 18.44 -16.48
C SER A 253 -24.36 17.86 -17.89
N ALA A 254 -25.46 18.20 -18.57
CA ALA A 254 -25.79 17.66 -19.88
C ALA A 254 -24.75 18.04 -20.95
N GLY A 255 -24.51 17.12 -21.91
CA GLY A 255 -23.64 17.36 -23.06
C GLY A 255 -22.15 17.43 -22.72
N ARG A 256 -21.72 16.83 -21.61
CA ARG A 256 -20.31 16.71 -21.23
C ARG A 256 -19.71 15.40 -21.73
N MET A 257 -18.47 15.47 -22.20
CA MET A 257 -17.64 14.30 -22.45
C MET A 257 -16.74 14.08 -21.24
N ILE A 258 -16.75 12.85 -20.72
CA ILE A 258 -16.05 12.50 -19.49
C ILE A 258 -15.12 11.32 -19.77
N LEU A 259 -13.92 11.36 -19.21
CA LEU A 259 -13.00 10.24 -19.08
C LEU A 259 -12.76 9.95 -17.60
N ASN A 260 -12.53 8.69 -17.26
CA ASN A 260 -12.01 8.27 -15.98
C ASN A 260 -10.50 8.03 -16.08
N ARG A 261 -9.83 8.07 -14.94
CA ARG A 261 -8.50 7.46 -14.77
C ARG A 261 -8.65 5.94 -14.66
N ALA A 262 -8.82 5.29 -15.80
CA ALA A 262 -9.13 3.87 -15.91
C ALA A 262 -7.92 3.11 -16.47
N SER A 263 -6.97 2.80 -15.61
CA SER A 263 -5.68 2.26 -16.05
C SER A 263 -5.80 0.85 -16.65
N GLY A 264 -5.18 0.63 -17.81
CA GLY A 264 -5.27 -0.63 -18.54
C GLY A 264 -6.67 -1.02 -19.05
N MET A 265 -7.63 -0.08 -19.06
CA MET A 265 -9.01 -0.33 -19.46
C MET A 265 -9.43 0.48 -20.70
N LEU A 266 -10.50 0.02 -21.35
CA LEU A 266 -11.15 0.75 -22.43
C LEU A 266 -12.30 1.59 -21.86
N GLN A 267 -12.53 2.75 -22.46
CA GLN A 267 -13.58 3.67 -22.04
C GLN A 267 -14.41 4.16 -23.21
N LEU A 268 -15.70 4.32 -22.97
CA LEU A 268 -16.66 4.84 -23.94
C LEU A 268 -17.55 5.85 -23.24
N SER A 269 -17.77 6.97 -23.90
CA SER A 269 -18.58 8.05 -23.34
C SER A 269 -19.65 8.47 -24.33
N THR A 270 -20.84 8.71 -23.80
CA THR A 270 -22.01 9.22 -24.55
C THR A 270 -22.34 10.62 -24.02
N ALA A 271 -23.02 11.44 -24.82
CA ALA A 271 -23.43 12.79 -24.40
C ALA A 271 -24.44 12.80 -23.24
N ALA A 272 -25.19 11.71 -23.04
CA ALA A 272 -26.33 11.67 -22.11
C ALA A 272 -26.23 10.63 -20.97
N ASN A 273 -25.41 9.57 -21.08
CA ASN A 273 -25.48 8.41 -20.16
C ASN A 273 -24.17 8.10 -19.41
N GLY A 274 -23.21 9.04 -19.38
CA GLY A 274 -21.96 8.86 -18.64
C GLY A 274 -20.95 7.95 -19.35
N VAL A 275 -20.06 7.33 -18.56
CA VAL A 275 -18.89 6.58 -19.04
C VAL A 275 -19.08 5.08 -18.78
N LEU A 276 -18.86 4.27 -19.81
CA LEU A 276 -18.69 2.82 -19.69
C LEU A 276 -17.20 2.53 -19.63
N THR A 277 -16.76 1.89 -18.55
CA THR A 277 -15.39 1.36 -18.40
C THR A 277 -15.46 -0.16 -18.42
N THR A 278 -14.66 -0.82 -19.27
CA THR A 278 -14.76 -2.27 -19.49
C THR A 278 -14.14 -3.09 -18.36
N ALA A 279 -14.72 -4.25 -18.02
CA ALA A 279 -14.07 -5.28 -17.22
C ALA A 279 -12.88 -5.92 -17.96
N SER A 280 -11.94 -6.51 -17.23
CA SER A 280 -10.64 -7.01 -17.73
C SER A 280 -10.74 -7.95 -18.94
N ASP A 281 -11.69 -8.89 -18.94
CA ASP A 281 -11.77 -9.92 -19.98
C ASP A 281 -12.27 -9.35 -21.32
N LEU A 282 -13.28 -8.46 -21.25
CA LEU A 282 -13.77 -7.73 -22.41
C LEU A 282 -12.71 -6.73 -22.92
N ALA A 283 -11.98 -6.08 -22.00
CA ALA A 283 -10.87 -5.20 -22.33
C ALA A 283 -9.79 -5.92 -23.14
N GLY A 284 -9.43 -7.15 -22.74
CA GLY A 284 -8.44 -7.97 -23.44
C GLY A 284 -8.89 -8.37 -24.86
N SER A 285 -10.13 -8.85 -25.01
CA SER A 285 -10.67 -9.25 -26.31
C SER A 285 -10.70 -8.07 -27.32
N ILE A 286 -11.21 -6.93 -26.88
CA ILE A 286 -11.31 -5.73 -27.72
C ILE A 286 -9.93 -5.12 -28.01
N SER A 287 -9.02 -5.09 -27.03
CA SER A 287 -7.63 -4.65 -27.25
C SER A 287 -6.92 -5.53 -28.28
N GLY A 288 -7.15 -6.84 -28.24
CA GLY A 288 -6.65 -7.78 -29.25
C GLY A 288 -7.21 -7.49 -30.65
N ALA A 289 -8.50 -7.13 -30.77
CA ALA A 289 -9.11 -6.75 -32.03
C ALA A 289 -8.51 -5.46 -32.61
N LEU A 290 -8.34 -4.44 -31.77
CA LEU A 290 -7.69 -3.17 -32.13
C LEU A 290 -6.27 -3.41 -32.63
N TRP A 291 -5.46 -4.15 -31.86
CA TRP A 291 -4.08 -4.47 -32.24
C TRP A 291 -3.98 -5.23 -33.55
N ARG A 292 -4.79 -6.27 -33.76
CA ARG A 292 -4.79 -7.05 -35.01
C ARG A 292 -5.18 -6.18 -36.21
N GLY A 293 -6.22 -5.35 -36.07
CA GLY A 293 -6.62 -4.42 -37.13
C GLY A 293 -5.55 -3.38 -37.44
N ALA A 294 -4.89 -2.84 -36.41
CA ALA A 294 -3.79 -1.89 -36.55
C ALA A 294 -2.59 -2.51 -37.28
N ILE A 295 -2.17 -3.71 -36.88
CA ILE A 295 -1.08 -4.46 -37.52
C ILE A 295 -1.39 -4.71 -38.99
N GLU A 296 -2.60 -5.22 -39.29
CA GLU A 296 -2.98 -5.57 -40.66
C GLU A 296 -2.97 -4.34 -41.59
N LEU A 297 -3.63 -3.26 -41.19
CA LEU A 297 -3.62 -2.01 -41.96
C LEU A 297 -2.21 -1.43 -42.08
N SER A 298 -1.40 -1.50 -41.02
CA SER A 298 -0.04 -0.93 -41.04
C SER A 298 0.90 -1.61 -42.04
N ARG A 299 0.59 -2.83 -42.50
CA ARG A 299 1.39 -3.60 -43.47
C ARG A 299 1.05 -3.28 -44.92
N ILE A 300 -0.07 -2.60 -45.18
CA ILE A 300 -0.50 -2.26 -46.53
C ILE A 300 0.45 -1.20 -47.10
N ALA A 301 1.26 -1.61 -48.08
CA ALA A 301 2.31 -0.78 -48.69
C ALA A 301 1.81 0.16 -49.79
N THR A 302 0.69 -0.18 -50.46
CA THR A 302 0.13 0.60 -51.58
C THR A 302 -1.39 0.60 -51.52
N VAL A 303 -2.00 1.79 -51.62
CA VAL A 303 -3.44 1.97 -51.85
C VAL A 303 -3.62 2.47 -53.28
N SER A 304 -4.73 2.12 -53.95
CA SER A 304 -5.07 2.64 -55.28
C SER A 304 -4.91 4.17 -55.33
N THR A 305 -4.35 4.69 -56.42
CA THR A 305 -4.16 6.13 -56.68
C THR A 305 -5.47 6.92 -56.79
N VAL A 306 -6.61 6.21 -56.78
CA VAL A 306 -7.95 6.79 -56.83
C VAL A 306 -8.45 7.12 -55.41
N GLY A 307 -7.99 8.26 -54.88
CA GLY A 307 -8.68 9.13 -53.90
C GLY A 307 -9.22 8.55 -52.58
N SER A 308 -9.03 7.26 -52.29
CA SER A 308 -9.67 6.57 -51.17
C SER A 308 -8.69 5.80 -50.30
N THR A 309 -8.87 5.88 -48.99
CA THR A 309 -8.00 5.23 -47.98
C THR A 309 -8.62 3.95 -47.46
N VAL A 310 -7.79 2.93 -47.21
CA VAL A 310 -8.22 1.65 -46.62
C VAL A 310 -8.50 1.82 -45.13
N ALA A 311 -9.64 1.33 -44.69
CA ALA A 311 -10.05 1.31 -43.30
C ALA A 311 -10.61 -0.06 -42.89
N ALA A 312 -10.55 -0.37 -41.60
CA ALA A 312 -10.95 -1.65 -41.00
C ALA A 312 -11.95 -1.43 -39.87
N LEU A 313 -13.15 -2.02 -39.97
CA LEU A 313 -14.09 -2.08 -38.85
C LEU A 313 -13.64 -3.17 -37.86
N VAL A 314 -13.41 -2.79 -36.60
CA VAL A 314 -12.80 -3.69 -35.60
C VAL A 314 -13.65 -3.92 -34.35
N VAL A 315 -14.42 -2.92 -33.94
CA VAL A 315 -15.30 -2.98 -32.75
C VAL A 315 -16.67 -2.46 -33.13
N GLY A 316 -17.74 -3.14 -32.73
CA GLY A 316 -19.12 -2.71 -32.92
C GLY A 316 -19.83 -2.46 -31.58
N PHE A 317 -20.70 -1.46 -31.56
CA PHE A 317 -21.48 -1.06 -30.39
C PHE A 317 -22.95 -1.43 -30.55
N TYR A 318 -23.50 -2.11 -29.55
CA TYR A 318 -24.85 -2.68 -29.56
C TYR A 318 -25.64 -2.13 -28.37
N PRO A 319 -26.45 -1.07 -28.56
CA PRO A 319 -27.38 -0.61 -27.54
C PRO A 319 -28.34 -1.75 -27.13
N LYS A 320 -28.69 -1.86 -25.85
CA LYS A 320 -29.76 -2.76 -25.39
C LYS A 320 -31.09 -2.30 -26.00
N LYS A 321 -31.86 -3.24 -26.56
CA LYS A 321 -33.16 -2.99 -27.22
C LYS A 321 -34.07 -2.14 -26.33
N ALA A 322 -34.58 -1.04 -26.87
CA ALA A 322 -35.58 -0.21 -26.21
C ALA A 322 -36.86 -0.21 -27.05
N GLY A 323 -37.73 -1.20 -26.81
CA GLY A 323 -38.98 -1.37 -27.56
C GLY A 323 -38.77 -1.80 -29.02
N GLU A 324 -39.75 -2.47 -29.62
CA GLU A 324 -39.67 -2.89 -31.02
C GLU A 324 -39.86 -1.68 -31.95
N GLY A 325 -38.84 -1.35 -32.75
CA GLY A 325 -38.99 -0.48 -33.93
C GLY A 325 -38.08 0.75 -34.05
N SER A 326 -37.26 1.09 -33.05
CA SER A 326 -36.27 2.17 -33.17
C SER A 326 -35.11 1.95 -32.18
N ASP A 327 -34.05 1.28 -32.62
CA ASP A 327 -32.87 0.97 -31.78
C ASP A 327 -31.88 2.16 -31.67
N GLN A 328 -32.23 3.33 -32.21
CA GLN A 328 -31.43 4.56 -32.13
C GLN A 328 -32.20 5.64 -31.39
N VAL A 329 -31.83 5.88 -30.13
CA VAL A 329 -32.39 6.98 -29.32
C VAL A 329 -31.34 8.10 -29.26
N PRO A 330 -31.69 9.36 -29.63
CA PRO A 330 -30.77 10.49 -29.52
C PRO A 330 -30.09 10.57 -28.14
N GLY A 331 -28.77 10.79 -28.12
CA GLY A 331 -27.97 10.86 -26.89
C GLY A 331 -27.41 9.53 -26.36
N ARG A 332 -27.74 8.39 -26.98
CA ARG A 332 -27.13 7.07 -26.66
C ARG A 332 -25.89 6.72 -27.48
N ASP A 333 -25.61 7.49 -28.52
CA ASP A 333 -24.43 7.28 -29.37
C ASP A 333 -23.14 7.50 -28.60
N ILE A 334 -22.15 6.67 -28.92
CA ILE A 334 -20.77 6.83 -28.46
C ILE A 334 -20.19 8.07 -29.15
N GLU A 335 -19.85 9.07 -28.35
CA GLU A 335 -19.18 10.28 -28.82
C GLU A 335 -17.67 10.20 -28.68
N MET A 336 -17.19 9.33 -27.78
CA MET A 336 -15.78 9.20 -27.47
C MET A 336 -15.44 7.75 -27.11
N PHE A 337 -14.33 7.27 -27.65
CA PHE A 337 -13.74 5.98 -27.31
C PHE A 337 -12.27 6.19 -26.95
N ALA A 338 -11.82 5.61 -25.85
CA ALA A 338 -10.45 5.71 -25.37
C ALA A 338 -9.87 4.32 -25.07
N ALA A 339 -8.62 4.15 -25.48
CA ALA A 339 -7.87 2.90 -25.32
C ALA A 339 -6.38 3.21 -25.20
N GLN A 340 -5.60 2.23 -24.76
CA GLN A 340 -4.15 2.39 -24.66
C GLN A 340 -3.54 2.67 -26.06
N ALA A 341 -2.71 3.72 -26.18
CA ALA A 341 -2.24 4.26 -27.46
C ALA A 341 -1.26 3.34 -28.22
N GLN A 342 -0.47 2.54 -27.49
CA GLN A 342 0.42 1.52 -28.04
C GLN A 342 -0.34 0.48 -28.90
N LEU A 343 -1.63 0.27 -28.66
CA LEU A 343 -2.46 -0.60 -29.53
C LEU A 343 -2.52 -0.09 -30.98
N PHE A 344 -2.43 1.23 -31.18
CA PHE A 344 -2.48 1.89 -32.48
C PHE A 344 -1.09 2.09 -33.08
N ALA A 345 -0.04 2.07 -32.25
CA ALA A 345 1.35 2.08 -32.70
C ALA A 345 1.74 0.83 -33.50
N ALA A 346 0.98 -0.26 -33.41
CA ALA A 346 1.20 -1.51 -34.14
C ALA A 346 2.64 -2.06 -33.99
N GLY A 347 3.30 -1.77 -32.87
CA GLY A 347 4.69 -2.16 -32.60
C GLY A 347 5.75 -1.41 -33.42
N LYS A 348 5.33 -0.38 -34.18
CA LYS A 348 6.20 0.43 -35.05
C LYS A 348 6.65 1.74 -34.42
N VAL A 349 5.97 2.19 -33.37
CA VAL A 349 6.19 3.48 -32.72
C VAL A 349 6.38 3.26 -31.23
N ASN A 350 7.41 3.89 -30.66
CA ASN A 350 7.63 3.95 -29.22
C ASN A 350 7.10 5.28 -28.69
N ILE A 351 6.02 5.24 -27.91
CA ILE A 351 5.36 6.45 -27.40
C ILE A 351 5.98 6.84 -26.06
N GLN A 352 6.55 8.04 -25.96
CA GLN A 352 7.28 8.50 -24.78
C GLN A 352 6.64 9.77 -24.16
N PRO A 353 6.66 9.94 -22.82
CA PRO A 353 5.99 11.02 -22.09
C PRO A 353 6.32 12.46 -22.54
N GLU A 354 7.53 12.69 -23.03
CA GLU A 354 8.03 13.98 -23.49
C GLU A 354 7.44 14.42 -24.84
N MET A 355 6.82 13.51 -25.58
CA MET A 355 6.29 13.79 -26.92
C MET A 355 5.10 14.75 -26.86
N THR A 356 5.05 15.71 -27.80
CA THR A 356 3.92 16.64 -28.00
C THR A 356 2.99 16.21 -29.13
N SER A 357 3.43 15.26 -29.96
CA SER A 357 2.65 14.58 -30.97
C SER A 357 3.27 13.22 -31.27
N VAL A 358 2.47 12.29 -31.77
CA VAL A 358 2.90 10.94 -32.14
C VAL A 358 2.39 10.65 -33.55
N ASP A 359 3.28 10.22 -34.43
CA ASP A 359 2.89 9.77 -35.76
C ASP A 359 2.49 8.29 -35.68
N LEU A 360 1.19 8.02 -35.76
CA LEU A 360 0.65 6.66 -35.68
C LEU A 360 0.46 6.06 -37.08
N PRO A 361 0.76 4.76 -37.30
CA PRO A 361 0.56 4.09 -38.58
C PRO A 361 -0.92 3.83 -38.90
N VAL A 362 -1.80 3.94 -37.91
CA VAL A 362 -3.25 3.93 -38.03
C VAL A 362 -3.87 4.93 -37.07
N ARG A 363 -5.01 5.52 -37.47
CA ARG A 363 -5.86 6.37 -36.60
C ARG A 363 -7.27 5.80 -36.53
N GLY A 364 -7.93 6.00 -35.40
CA GLY A 364 -9.30 5.55 -35.16
C GLY A 364 -10.34 6.64 -35.47
N LEU A 365 -11.49 6.22 -35.95
CA LEU A 365 -12.67 7.05 -36.16
C LEU A 365 -13.92 6.27 -35.74
N LEU A 366 -14.82 6.92 -35.00
CA LEU A 366 -16.15 6.35 -34.74
C LEU A 366 -17.05 6.65 -35.94
N VAL A 367 -17.57 5.59 -36.56
CA VAL A 367 -18.39 5.67 -37.78
C VAL A 367 -19.70 4.94 -37.61
N THR A 368 -20.74 5.42 -38.29
CA THR A 368 -22.05 4.76 -38.33
C THR A 368 -22.25 4.06 -39.67
N VAL A 369 -22.33 2.73 -39.65
CA VAL A 369 -22.59 1.89 -40.83
C VAL A 369 -23.89 1.13 -40.63
N ASN A 370 -24.84 1.32 -41.55
CA ASN A 370 -26.17 0.68 -41.50
C ASN A 370 -26.89 0.84 -40.15
N GLY A 371 -26.84 2.04 -39.56
CA GLY A 371 -27.47 2.33 -38.28
C GLY A 371 -26.75 1.74 -37.06
N ARG A 372 -25.50 1.30 -37.20
CA ARG A 372 -24.68 0.81 -36.07
C ARG A 372 -23.34 1.52 -36.01
N GLN A 373 -22.91 1.88 -34.81
CA GLN A 373 -21.61 2.51 -34.59
C GLN A 373 -20.49 1.47 -34.48
N TYR A 374 -19.34 1.82 -35.04
CA TYR A 374 -18.14 1.02 -35.02
C TYR A 374 -16.90 1.88 -34.76
N VAL A 375 -15.86 1.26 -34.20
CA VAL A 375 -14.49 1.76 -34.35
C VAL A 375 -13.98 1.33 -35.72
N SER A 376 -13.64 2.31 -36.54
CA SER A 376 -12.95 2.15 -37.81
C SER A 376 -11.50 2.58 -37.66
N LEU A 377 -10.55 1.68 -37.92
CA LEU A 377 -9.14 2.02 -38.03
C LEU A 377 -8.84 2.45 -39.46
N ILE A 378 -8.03 3.49 -39.64
CA ILE A 378 -7.74 4.11 -40.94
C ILE A 378 -6.23 4.10 -41.12
N LYS A 379 -5.77 3.64 -42.29
CA LYS A 379 -4.36 3.70 -42.65
C LYS A 379 -3.92 5.16 -42.86
N THR A 380 -2.88 5.57 -42.16
CA THR A 380 -2.28 6.91 -42.27
C THR A 380 -1.06 6.91 -43.19
N GLY A 381 -0.60 8.10 -43.58
CA GLY A 381 0.58 8.28 -44.45
C GLY A 381 0.30 8.05 -45.93
N VAL A 382 -0.97 7.80 -46.29
CA VAL A 382 -1.43 7.55 -47.66
C VAL A 382 -2.60 8.46 -47.99
N ASN A 383 -2.72 8.87 -49.26
CA ASN A 383 -3.84 9.64 -49.80
C ASN A 383 -4.20 10.90 -48.96
N GLY A 384 -3.22 11.55 -48.34
CA GLY A 384 -3.41 12.80 -47.58
C GLY A 384 -3.95 12.63 -46.16
N VAL A 385 -4.05 11.41 -45.63
CA VAL A 385 -4.42 11.15 -44.22
C VAL A 385 -3.20 11.34 -43.33
N SER A 386 -3.25 12.32 -42.42
CA SER A 386 -2.15 12.64 -41.51
C SER A 386 -1.89 11.50 -40.51
N GLU A 387 -0.61 11.16 -40.32
CA GLU A 387 -0.13 10.24 -39.27
C GLU A 387 -0.12 10.91 -37.89
N ASN A 388 0.00 12.24 -37.86
CA ASN A 388 0.23 13.01 -36.66
C ASN A 388 -1.01 13.06 -35.76
N VAL A 389 -0.83 12.62 -34.51
CA VAL A 389 -1.81 12.71 -33.43
C VAL A 389 -1.25 13.61 -32.33
N PRO A 390 -1.96 14.67 -31.93
CA PRO A 390 -1.47 15.58 -30.88
C PRO A 390 -1.49 14.91 -29.51
N VAL A 391 -0.47 15.18 -28.69
CA VAL A 391 -0.45 14.83 -27.26
C VAL A 391 -0.93 16.03 -26.46
N LEU A 392 -2.06 15.88 -25.78
CA LEU A 392 -2.68 16.93 -24.98
C LEU A 392 -2.44 16.68 -23.49
N ARG A 393 -2.22 17.78 -22.77
CA ARG A 393 -2.02 17.79 -21.31
C ARG A 393 -3.28 18.32 -20.64
N ALA A 394 -3.73 17.61 -19.61
CA ALA A 394 -4.93 18.00 -18.88
C ALA A 394 -4.59 19.10 -17.86
N VAL A 395 -5.49 20.07 -17.70
CA VAL A 395 -5.33 21.17 -16.75
C VAL A 395 -6.26 20.94 -15.56
N ARG A 396 -5.72 20.94 -14.34
CA ARG A 396 -6.49 20.82 -13.10
C ARG A 396 -7.43 22.02 -12.95
N ASP A 397 -8.69 21.74 -12.68
CA ASP A 397 -9.63 22.72 -12.14
C ASP A 397 -9.62 22.65 -10.62
N GLU A 398 -9.05 23.65 -9.96
CA GLU A 398 -8.91 23.68 -8.50
C GLU A 398 -10.26 23.68 -7.76
N GLN A 399 -11.33 24.17 -8.38
CA GLN A 399 -12.65 24.20 -7.74
C GLN A 399 -13.29 22.82 -7.65
N THR A 400 -13.11 22.01 -8.69
CA THR A 400 -13.72 20.68 -8.79
C THR A 400 -12.74 19.56 -8.48
N GLY A 401 -11.44 19.80 -8.55
CA GLY A 401 -10.43 18.74 -8.52
C GLY A 401 -10.46 17.82 -9.75
N LEU A 402 -11.24 18.14 -10.79
CA LEU A 402 -11.25 17.41 -12.07
C LEU A 402 -10.15 17.97 -12.98
N ASP A 403 -9.64 17.17 -13.92
CA ASP A 403 -8.78 17.69 -14.98
C ASP A 403 -9.60 18.00 -16.25
N LYS A 404 -9.15 18.98 -17.04
CA LYS A 404 -9.82 19.44 -18.28
C LYS A 404 -8.88 19.30 -19.46
N ILE A 405 -9.34 18.65 -20.53
CA ILE A 405 -8.68 18.64 -21.83
C ILE A 405 -9.53 19.48 -22.79
N THR A 406 -8.92 20.47 -23.44
CA THR A 406 -9.62 21.34 -24.39
C THR A 406 -9.19 21.03 -25.81
N LEU A 407 -10.14 20.60 -26.62
CA LEU A 407 -9.96 20.41 -28.05
C LEU A 407 -10.24 21.72 -28.80
N PRO A 408 -9.38 22.15 -29.73
CA PRO A 408 -9.59 23.36 -30.51
C PRO A 408 -10.81 23.23 -31.43
N ALA A 409 -11.31 24.37 -31.89
CA ALA A 409 -12.33 24.44 -32.93
C ALA A 409 -11.73 24.04 -34.29
N VAL A 410 -12.47 23.25 -35.09
CA VAL A 410 -12.01 22.75 -36.40
C VAL A 410 -13.16 22.72 -37.39
N GLY A 411 -13.00 23.42 -38.52
CA GLY A 411 -13.90 23.33 -39.69
C GLY A 411 -15.39 23.46 -39.34
N GLY A 412 -15.78 24.58 -38.72
CA GLY A 412 -17.17 24.85 -38.30
C GLY A 412 -17.62 24.15 -37.01
N VAL A 413 -16.78 23.31 -36.39
CA VAL A 413 -17.08 22.63 -35.12
C VAL A 413 -16.43 23.39 -33.97
N PRO A 414 -17.19 23.77 -32.92
CA PRO A 414 -16.65 24.56 -31.81
C PRO A 414 -15.63 23.78 -30.98
N ALA A 415 -14.82 24.53 -30.23
CA ALA A 415 -13.95 23.96 -29.21
C ALA A 415 -14.79 23.12 -28.23
N ARG A 416 -14.24 21.99 -27.77
CA ARG A 416 -14.92 21.09 -26.83
C ARG A 416 -14.02 20.80 -25.64
N THR A 417 -14.61 20.79 -24.45
CA THR A 417 -13.92 20.40 -23.22
C THR A 417 -14.31 18.97 -22.86
N ILE A 418 -13.29 18.17 -22.55
CA ILE A 418 -13.41 16.82 -21.97
C ILE A 418 -13.02 16.94 -20.50
N LEU A 419 -13.87 16.45 -19.61
CA LEU A 419 -13.58 16.33 -18.19
C LEU A 419 -12.88 14.99 -17.95
N VAL A 420 -11.84 14.98 -17.14
CA VAL A 420 -11.18 13.76 -16.68
C VAL A 420 -11.36 13.68 -15.17
N ASN A 421 -11.97 12.60 -14.69
CA ASN A 421 -12.03 12.29 -13.27
C ASN A 421 -10.70 11.61 -12.85
N PRO A 422 -9.83 12.28 -12.06
CA PRO A 422 -8.54 11.73 -11.69
C PRO A 422 -8.62 10.70 -10.55
N VAL A 423 -9.81 10.42 -10.02
CA VAL A 423 -10.05 9.32 -9.08
C VAL A 423 -9.88 8.00 -9.84
N PRO A 424 -8.96 7.11 -9.41
CA PRO A 424 -8.75 5.83 -10.09
C PRO A 424 -10.02 4.97 -10.10
N THR A 425 -10.29 4.30 -11.22
CA THR A 425 -11.36 3.31 -11.35
C THR A 425 -10.80 1.94 -11.71
N GLY A 426 -11.56 0.86 -11.41
CA GLY A 426 -11.16 -0.51 -11.71
C GLY A 426 -10.02 -1.03 -10.82
N PRO A 427 -9.06 -1.84 -11.32
CA PRO A 427 -8.02 -2.47 -10.49
C PRO A 427 -7.13 -1.50 -9.72
N ALA A 428 -7.00 -0.26 -10.19
CA ALA A 428 -6.23 0.80 -9.53
C ALA A 428 -7.05 1.56 -8.46
N ALA A 429 -8.34 1.27 -8.30
CA ALA A 429 -9.18 1.88 -7.28
C ALA A 429 -8.86 1.31 -5.88
N PRO A 430 -8.79 2.15 -4.83
CA PRO A 430 -8.62 1.67 -3.46
C PRO A 430 -9.74 0.71 -3.03
N SER A 431 -9.43 -0.27 -2.19
CA SER A 431 -10.43 -1.18 -1.62
C SER A 431 -11.46 -0.41 -0.79
N HIS A 432 -12.76 -0.61 -1.07
CA HIS A 432 -13.84 0.05 -0.33
C HIS A 432 -14.12 -0.65 1.00
N THR A 433 -13.65 -0.08 2.11
CA THR A 433 -13.86 -0.59 3.48
C THR A 433 -14.95 0.15 4.26
N GLY A 434 -15.82 0.92 3.59
CA GLY A 434 -16.90 1.69 4.23
C GLY A 434 -16.47 3.02 4.87
N ASN A 435 -15.17 3.28 5.01
CA ASN A 435 -14.58 4.53 5.52
C ASN A 435 -13.76 5.28 4.46
N SER A 436 -14.16 5.23 3.19
CA SER A 436 -13.45 5.91 2.11
C SER A 436 -13.61 7.43 2.21
N SER A 437 -12.54 8.18 1.94
CA SER A 437 -12.61 9.64 1.82
C SER A 437 -13.59 10.06 0.71
N PRO A 438 -14.29 11.20 0.85
CA PRO A 438 -15.17 11.72 -0.19
C PRO A 438 -14.45 11.83 -1.54
N ALA A 439 -15.08 11.40 -2.63
CA ALA A 439 -14.52 11.48 -3.98
C ALA A 439 -15.64 11.63 -5.02
N PRO A 440 -15.43 12.36 -6.12
CA PRO A 440 -16.41 12.49 -7.19
C PRO A 440 -16.65 11.17 -7.93
N VAL A 441 -17.91 10.89 -8.24
CA VAL A 441 -18.31 9.66 -8.92
C VAL A 441 -18.80 9.98 -10.32
N THR A 442 -18.12 9.40 -11.30
CA THR A 442 -18.52 9.52 -12.70
C THR A 442 -19.82 8.73 -12.96
N PRO A 443 -20.83 9.33 -13.61
CA PRO A 443 -22.03 8.60 -14.02
C PRO A 443 -21.67 7.39 -14.89
N VAL A 444 -22.26 6.24 -14.59
CA VAL A 444 -21.94 4.97 -15.28
C VAL A 444 -22.93 4.71 -16.41
N HIS A 445 -22.40 4.41 -17.60
CA HIS A 445 -23.19 3.93 -18.72
C HIS A 445 -23.36 2.41 -18.67
N THR A 446 -24.61 1.91 -18.67
CA THR A 446 -24.92 0.46 -18.54
C THR A 446 -25.70 -0.11 -19.74
N GLY A 447 -25.90 0.71 -20.78
CA GLY A 447 -26.83 0.46 -21.87
C GLY A 447 -26.24 -0.11 -23.16
N THR A 448 -24.91 -0.13 -23.34
CA THR A 448 -24.26 -0.58 -24.59
C THR A 448 -23.43 -1.84 -24.37
N GLU A 449 -23.70 -2.88 -25.15
CA GLU A 449 -22.88 -4.07 -25.29
C GLU A 449 -21.79 -3.83 -26.35
N ILE A 450 -20.57 -4.30 -26.10
CA ILE A 450 -19.41 -4.12 -26.99
C ILE A 450 -19.02 -5.48 -27.56
N LYS A 451 -18.86 -5.56 -28.89
CA LYS A 451 -18.43 -6.80 -29.56
C LYS A 451 -17.30 -6.52 -30.53
N GLN A 452 -16.33 -7.43 -30.59
CA GLN A 452 -15.38 -7.47 -31.70
C GLN A 452 -16.14 -7.80 -33.00
N VAL A 453 -15.73 -7.20 -34.11
CA VAL A 453 -16.23 -7.58 -35.44
C VAL A 453 -15.60 -8.92 -35.87
N ALA A 454 -16.44 -9.88 -36.28
CA ALA A 454 -16.03 -11.25 -36.57
C ALA A 454 -15.02 -11.39 -37.73
N SER A 455 -15.05 -10.46 -38.69
CA SER A 455 -14.05 -10.35 -39.76
C SER A 455 -13.69 -8.88 -39.99
N ILE A 456 -12.41 -8.60 -40.23
CA ILE A 456 -11.96 -7.25 -40.57
C ILE A 456 -12.55 -6.91 -41.94
N VAL A 457 -13.52 -5.99 -41.97
CA VAL A 457 -14.11 -5.51 -43.21
C VAL A 457 -13.30 -4.32 -43.68
N THR A 458 -12.58 -4.46 -44.80
CA THR A 458 -11.88 -3.35 -45.43
C THR A 458 -12.85 -2.49 -46.24
N THR A 459 -12.97 -1.22 -45.87
CA THR A 459 -13.75 -0.23 -46.64
C THR A 459 -12.84 0.87 -47.17
N THR A 460 -13.32 1.60 -48.18
CA THR A 460 -12.63 2.75 -48.76
C THR A 460 -13.33 4.05 -48.34
N TYR A 461 -12.56 5.02 -47.86
CA TYR A 461 -13.04 6.35 -47.46
C TYR A 461 -12.44 7.44 -48.35
N PRO A 462 -13.22 8.43 -48.82
CA PRO A 462 -12.66 9.61 -49.47
C PRO A 462 -11.65 10.33 -48.58
N ALA A 463 -10.49 10.69 -49.12
CA ALA A 463 -9.45 11.39 -48.37
C ALA A 463 -9.92 12.69 -47.68
N ASP A 464 -10.83 13.43 -48.33
CA ASP A 464 -11.41 14.67 -47.79
C ASP A 464 -12.30 14.45 -46.55
N ASP A 465 -12.79 13.22 -46.34
CA ASP A 465 -13.55 12.87 -45.14
C ASP A 465 -12.63 12.66 -43.92
N LEU A 466 -11.33 12.47 -44.16
CA LEU A 466 -10.35 12.05 -43.16
C LEU A 466 -9.35 13.15 -42.76
N LYS A 467 -9.46 14.36 -43.33
CA LYS A 467 -8.55 15.49 -43.06
C LYS A 467 -8.69 16.07 -41.64
N ASP A 468 -9.84 15.88 -41.01
CA ASP A 468 -10.20 16.53 -39.74
C ASP A 468 -10.61 15.52 -38.66
N ILE A 469 -9.95 14.34 -38.63
CA ILE A 469 -10.11 13.36 -37.56
C ILE A 469 -9.78 14.04 -36.23
N ARG A 470 -10.73 13.99 -35.28
CA ARG A 470 -10.57 14.54 -33.93
C ARG A 470 -10.19 13.42 -32.98
N ASP A 471 -8.90 13.27 -32.80
CA ASP A 471 -8.28 12.34 -31.88
C ASP A 471 -7.09 13.03 -31.19
N PHE A 472 -6.65 12.45 -30.08
CA PHE A 472 -5.49 12.91 -29.34
C PHE A 472 -4.96 11.78 -28.47
N ILE A 473 -3.74 11.98 -27.95
CA ILE A 473 -3.17 11.16 -26.88
C ILE A 473 -3.11 12.01 -25.61
N TYR A 474 -3.39 11.43 -24.46
CA TYR A 474 -3.02 12.02 -23.17
C TYR A 474 -2.43 10.94 -22.26
N TRP A 475 -1.80 11.36 -21.18
CA TRP A 475 -1.17 10.44 -20.23
C TRP A 475 -1.99 10.29 -18.96
N GLN A 476 -1.95 9.09 -18.38
CA GLN A 476 -2.48 8.81 -17.04
C GLN A 476 -1.51 7.88 -16.29
N PRO A 477 -1.61 7.76 -14.95
CA PRO A 477 -0.86 6.74 -14.22
C PRO A 477 -1.22 5.33 -14.72
N ASP A 478 -0.24 4.43 -14.79
CA ASP A 478 -0.48 3.05 -15.19
C ASP A 478 -1.17 2.22 -14.09
N ALA A 479 -1.58 0.99 -14.44
CA ALA A 479 -2.30 0.11 -13.52
C ALA A 479 -1.44 -0.40 -12.35
N THR A 480 -0.12 -0.33 -12.44
CA THR A 480 0.80 -0.72 -11.36
C THR A 480 1.00 0.40 -10.34
N GLY A 481 0.65 1.64 -10.70
CA GLY A 481 0.91 2.83 -9.91
C GLY A 481 2.39 3.20 -9.85
N SER A 482 3.25 2.60 -10.69
CA SER A 482 4.70 2.86 -10.71
C SER A 482 5.16 3.68 -11.92
N GLY A 483 4.30 3.82 -12.92
CA GLY A 483 4.59 4.57 -14.14
C GLY A 483 3.37 5.31 -14.71
N VAL A 484 3.46 5.66 -15.99
CA VAL A 484 2.42 6.32 -16.76
C VAL A 484 2.18 5.57 -18.07
N GLU A 485 0.95 5.62 -18.57
CA GLU A 485 0.58 5.05 -19.86
C GLU A 485 -0.08 6.08 -20.78
N PRO A 486 0.17 6.01 -22.09
CA PRO A 486 -0.48 6.87 -23.06
C PRO A 486 -1.85 6.29 -23.45
N ILE A 487 -2.86 7.14 -23.46
CA ILE A 487 -4.23 6.80 -23.85
C ILE A 487 -4.58 7.55 -25.12
N TYR A 488 -4.89 6.80 -26.18
CA TYR A 488 -5.42 7.32 -27.43
C TYR A 488 -6.93 7.47 -27.33
N VAL A 489 -7.40 8.68 -27.59
CA VAL A 489 -8.81 9.08 -27.52
C VAL A 489 -9.26 9.47 -28.91
N MET A 490 -10.31 8.83 -29.40
CA MET A 490 -10.96 9.16 -30.66
C MET A 490 -12.38 9.64 -30.40
N LEU A 491 -12.80 10.68 -31.13
CA LEU A 491 -14.15 11.23 -31.06
C LEU A 491 -14.96 10.83 -32.29
N SER A 492 -16.28 10.91 -32.17
CA SER A 492 -17.19 10.79 -33.30
C SER A 492 -17.02 11.92 -34.29
N GLU A 493 -17.27 11.63 -35.57
CA GLU A 493 -17.33 12.67 -36.58
C GLU A 493 -18.49 13.63 -36.22
N PRO A 494 -18.25 14.95 -36.11
CA PRO A 494 -19.29 15.89 -35.65
C PRO A 494 -20.54 15.97 -36.55
N LEU A 495 -20.44 15.51 -37.81
CA LEU A 495 -21.55 15.41 -38.76
C LEU A 495 -22.29 14.07 -38.68
N ASP A 496 -21.71 13.08 -38.00
CA ASP A 496 -22.30 11.76 -37.72
C ASP A 496 -22.81 11.74 -36.27
N SER A 497 -23.94 12.40 -36.06
CA SER A 497 -24.60 12.54 -34.77
C SER A 497 -26.00 11.91 -34.84
N GLY A 498 -26.15 10.62 -34.56
CA GLY A 498 -27.40 9.85 -34.51
C GLY A 498 -28.44 10.16 -35.59
N ARG A 499 -29.16 11.27 -35.40
CA ARG A 499 -30.06 11.93 -36.36
C ARG A 499 -29.40 12.22 -37.72
N PHE A 500 -28.12 12.59 -37.77
CA PHE A 500 -27.43 12.98 -39.00
C PHE A 500 -26.27 12.05 -39.32
N THR A 501 -26.01 11.90 -40.61
CA THR A 501 -24.73 11.39 -41.12
C THR A 501 -24.21 12.34 -42.18
N ARG A 502 -22.89 12.53 -42.25
CA ARG A 502 -22.20 13.31 -43.29
C ARG A 502 -22.63 12.85 -44.68
N LYS A 503 -22.70 11.54 -44.90
CA LYS A 503 -23.11 10.94 -46.18
C LYS A 503 -24.52 11.38 -46.58
N GLN A 504 -25.45 11.39 -45.63
CA GLN A 504 -26.81 11.80 -45.93
C GLN A 504 -26.92 13.31 -46.12
N LEU A 505 -26.22 14.11 -45.31
CA LEU A 505 -26.13 15.56 -45.49
C LEU A 505 -25.55 15.90 -46.87
N ASP A 506 -24.47 15.25 -47.30
CA ASP A 506 -23.87 15.45 -48.63
C ASP A 506 -24.86 15.12 -49.76
N LYS A 507 -25.51 13.95 -49.66
CA LYS A 507 -26.52 13.49 -50.64
C LYS A 507 -27.68 14.48 -50.75
N LYS A 508 -28.03 15.14 -49.65
CA LYS A 508 -29.17 16.06 -49.56
C LYS A 508 -28.78 17.53 -49.60
N PHE A 509 -27.50 17.85 -49.75
CA PHE A 509 -27.01 19.23 -49.79
C PHE A 509 -27.58 20.05 -50.96
N LYS A 510 -28.08 19.38 -52.00
CA LYS A 510 -28.85 20.03 -53.08
C LYS A 510 -30.08 20.80 -52.60
N HIS A 511 -30.59 20.51 -51.40
CA HIS A 511 -31.71 21.24 -50.78
C HIS A 511 -31.25 22.33 -49.80
N ALA A 512 -29.94 22.51 -49.56
CA ALA A 512 -29.43 23.48 -48.59
C ALA A 512 -29.88 24.93 -48.92
N ILE A 513 -30.07 25.24 -50.19
CA ILE A 513 -30.60 26.54 -50.64
C ILE A 513 -32.00 26.84 -50.11
N ASP A 514 -32.85 25.82 -49.93
CA ASP A 514 -34.20 25.98 -49.34
C ASP A 514 -34.12 26.42 -47.87
N PHE A 515 -33.01 26.10 -47.21
CA PHE A 515 -32.68 26.48 -45.84
C PHE A 515 -31.78 27.73 -45.78
N GLY A 516 -31.66 28.48 -46.87
CA GLY A 516 -30.94 29.76 -46.92
C GLY A 516 -29.43 29.66 -47.11
N ILE A 517 -28.91 28.49 -47.50
CA ILE A 517 -27.48 28.28 -47.72
C ILE A 517 -27.17 28.35 -49.22
N ASN A 518 -26.58 29.46 -49.64
CA ASN A 518 -26.25 29.73 -51.05
C ASN A 518 -24.90 29.15 -51.51
N ASP A 519 -24.14 28.54 -50.59
CA ASP A 519 -22.86 27.92 -50.89
C ASP A 519 -23.06 26.71 -51.83
N THR A 520 -22.40 26.71 -53.00
CA THR A 520 -22.46 25.59 -53.95
C THR A 520 -21.37 24.54 -53.72
N LYS A 521 -20.31 24.91 -53.00
CA LYS A 521 -19.20 24.00 -52.67
C LYS A 521 -19.60 23.09 -51.52
N LYS A 522 -19.58 21.78 -51.76
CA LYS A 522 -19.73 20.76 -50.70
C LYS A 522 -18.41 20.58 -49.97
N ASN A 523 -18.39 20.93 -48.69
CA ASN A 523 -17.28 20.69 -47.79
C ASN A 523 -17.82 20.63 -46.35
N ARG A 524 -16.95 20.31 -45.38
CA ARG A 524 -17.36 20.17 -43.98
C ARG A 524 -18.09 21.40 -43.44
N GLU A 525 -17.58 22.61 -43.71
CA GLU A 525 -18.20 23.85 -43.21
C GLU A 525 -19.63 24.02 -43.75
N THR A 526 -19.83 23.80 -45.05
CA THR A 526 -21.14 23.97 -45.68
C THR A 526 -22.11 22.87 -45.27
N LEU A 527 -21.63 21.64 -45.10
CA LEU A 527 -22.43 20.53 -44.54
C LEU A 527 -22.80 20.78 -43.07
N THR A 528 -21.91 21.40 -42.29
CA THR A 528 -22.20 21.84 -40.91
C THR A 528 -23.27 22.93 -40.91
N LYS A 529 -23.17 23.95 -41.75
CA LYS A 529 -24.23 24.97 -41.90
C LYS A 529 -25.57 24.31 -42.24
N TYR A 530 -25.56 23.32 -43.13
CA TYR A 530 -26.78 22.61 -43.53
C TYR A 530 -27.39 21.80 -42.38
N ARG A 531 -26.57 21.05 -41.64
CA ARG A 531 -27.01 20.38 -40.40
C ARG A 531 -27.63 21.38 -39.42
N ASP A 532 -26.93 22.48 -39.13
CA ASP A 532 -27.35 23.47 -38.15
C ASP A 532 -28.66 24.17 -38.57
N ALA A 533 -28.85 24.41 -39.87
CA ALA A 533 -30.10 24.95 -40.39
C ALA A 533 -31.27 23.97 -40.25
N ILE A 534 -31.03 22.66 -40.41
CA ILE A 534 -32.04 21.63 -40.15
C ILE A 534 -32.35 21.54 -38.65
N GLU A 535 -31.34 21.60 -37.78
CA GLU A 535 -31.57 21.63 -36.33
C GLU A 535 -32.33 22.87 -35.89
N ALA A 536 -31.98 24.05 -36.41
CA ALA A 536 -32.70 25.30 -36.15
C ALA A 536 -34.16 25.20 -36.62
N HIS A 537 -34.41 24.58 -37.78
CA HIS A 537 -35.77 24.29 -38.24
C HIS A 537 -36.53 23.40 -37.24
N LEU A 538 -35.90 22.33 -36.74
CA LEU A 538 -36.55 21.41 -35.79
C LEU A 538 -36.75 22.04 -34.40
N ALA A 539 -35.89 22.96 -33.99
CA ALA A 539 -35.95 23.65 -32.70
C ALA A 539 -36.85 24.90 -32.70
N ASP A 540 -37.19 25.42 -33.88
CA ASP A 540 -38.11 26.56 -34.00
C ASP A 540 -39.49 26.19 -33.45
N THR A 541 -39.97 26.97 -32.48
CA THR A 541 -41.30 26.85 -31.88
C THR A 541 -42.47 26.91 -32.88
N GLY A 542 -42.25 27.46 -34.08
CA GLY A 542 -43.22 27.47 -35.17
C GLY A 542 -43.26 26.19 -36.00
N THR A 543 -42.31 25.28 -35.81
CA THR A 543 -42.26 24.00 -36.52
C THR A 543 -43.14 22.97 -35.83
N VAL A 544 -44.01 22.32 -36.60
CA VAL A 544 -44.99 21.33 -36.11
C VAL A 544 -44.83 20.00 -36.85
N GLU A 545 -45.04 18.89 -36.15
CA GLU A 545 -45.18 17.58 -36.79
C GLU A 545 -46.47 17.57 -37.61
N ARG A 546 -46.35 17.43 -38.93
CA ARG A 546 -47.47 17.48 -39.88
C ARG A 546 -47.28 16.41 -40.96
N GLY A 547 -47.80 15.22 -40.65
CA GLY A 547 -47.98 14.12 -41.59
C GLY A 547 -46.75 13.25 -41.83
N THR A 548 -46.77 12.48 -42.92
CA THR A 548 -45.77 11.43 -43.21
C THR A 548 -45.31 11.50 -44.66
N TYR A 549 -44.13 10.93 -44.96
CA TYR A 549 -43.61 10.88 -46.31
C TYR A 549 -43.92 9.52 -46.95
N ARG A 550 -44.68 9.52 -48.06
CA ARG A 550 -45.25 8.31 -48.68
C ARG A 550 -44.24 7.20 -48.93
N ARG A 551 -43.01 7.58 -49.31
CA ARG A 551 -41.96 6.63 -49.72
C ARG A 551 -41.19 6.03 -48.55
N GLU A 552 -41.38 6.54 -47.34
CA GLU A 552 -40.69 6.08 -46.14
C GLU A 552 -41.71 5.77 -45.04
N LYS A 553 -42.05 4.49 -44.90
CA LYS A 553 -43.06 4.05 -43.94
C LYS A 553 -42.64 4.39 -42.51
N GLY A 554 -43.55 5.01 -41.75
CA GLY A 554 -43.30 5.42 -40.36
C GLY A 554 -42.45 6.68 -40.23
N SER A 555 -42.18 7.39 -41.33
CA SER A 555 -41.53 8.70 -41.29
C SER A 555 -42.43 9.77 -40.69
N LYS A 556 -41.80 10.80 -40.13
CA LYS A 556 -42.44 12.00 -39.60
C LYS A 556 -41.97 13.22 -40.36
N VAL A 557 -42.90 14.11 -40.69
CA VAL A 557 -42.60 15.36 -41.40
C VAL A 557 -42.78 16.53 -40.44
N TYR A 558 -41.74 17.36 -40.30
CA TYR A 558 -41.73 18.57 -39.48
C TYR A 558 -41.81 19.80 -40.38
N PHE A 559 -42.92 20.53 -40.29
CA PHE A 559 -43.23 21.65 -41.17
C PHE A 559 -43.24 22.98 -40.43
N ASN A 560 -42.65 24.01 -41.05
CA ASN A 560 -42.69 25.37 -40.53
C ASN A 560 -43.48 26.26 -41.49
N PRO A 561 -44.62 26.85 -41.06
CA PRO A 561 -45.48 27.64 -41.93
C PRO A 561 -44.90 29.01 -42.29
N LYS A 562 -43.86 29.49 -41.58
CA LYS A 562 -43.21 30.77 -41.90
C LYS A 562 -42.21 30.62 -43.04
N THR A 563 -41.41 29.56 -43.00
CA THR A 563 -40.38 29.31 -44.03
C THR A 563 -40.89 28.48 -45.19
N MET A 564 -42.03 27.80 -45.00
CA MET A 564 -42.60 26.76 -45.86
C MET A 564 -41.70 25.53 -45.99
N ASN A 565 -40.70 25.37 -45.12
CA ASN A 565 -39.79 24.22 -45.18
C ASN A 565 -40.40 22.99 -44.50
N VAL A 566 -40.05 21.82 -45.03
CA VAL A 566 -40.28 20.51 -44.40
C VAL A 566 -38.96 19.81 -44.12
N VAL A 567 -38.89 19.12 -42.98
CA VAL A 567 -37.82 18.18 -42.64
C VAL A 567 -38.44 16.82 -42.39
N ILE A 568 -37.91 15.80 -43.06
CA ILE A 568 -38.40 14.43 -42.99
C ILE A 568 -37.44 13.61 -42.16
N LEU A 569 -37.94 13.04 -41.07
CA LEU A 569 -37.24 12.05 -40.27
C LEU A 569 -37.83 10.67 -40.55
N LYS A 570 -36.98 9.65 -40.62
CA LYS A 570 -37.41 8.25 -40.70
C LYS A 570 -38.02 7.80 -39.36
N ALA A 571 -38.51 6.57 -39.31
CA ALA A 571 -39.03 5.96 -38.08
C ALA A 571 -37.98 5.89 -36.95
N ASP A 572 -36.69 5.77 -37.29
CA ASP A 572 -35.55 5.77 -36.36
C ASP A 572 -35.04 7.20 -36.04
N GLU A 573 -35.84 8.22 -36.34
CA GLU A 573 -35.51 9.65 -36.19
C GLU A 573 -34.30 10.15 -36.99
N GLN A 574 -33.74 9.34 -37.91
CA GLN A 574 -32.69 9.80 -38.80
C GLN A 574 -33.23 10.77 -39.86
N PHE A 575 -32.45 11.81 -40.13
CA PHE A 575 -32.71 12.75 -41.21
C PHE A 575 -32.74 12.03 -42.56
N LEU A 576 -33.88 12.10 -43.25
CA LEU A 576 -34.03 11.57 -44.60
C LEU A 576 -33.79 12.66 -45.65
N SER A 577 -34.47 13.79 -45.54
CA SER A 577 -34.41 14.90 -46.51
C SER A 577 -35.17 16.11 -45.96
N GLY A 578 -35.04 17.27 -46.60
CA GLY A 578 -35.92 18.40 -46.40
C GLY A 578 -35.91 19.30 -47.64
N TRP A 579 -36.93 20.12 -47.81
CA TRP A 579 -37.05 21.10 -48.90
C TRP A 579 -38.13 22.13 -48.60
N LYS A 580 -38.22 23.18 -49.42
CA LYS A 580 -39.30 24.17 -49.35
C LYS A 580 -40.54 23.71 -50.12
N ILE A 581 -41.71 23.77 -49.48
CA ILE A 581 -43.00 23.51 -50.10
C ILE A 581 -43.40 24.70 -50.97
N ASN A 582 -43.76 24.41 -52.22
CA ASN A 582 -44.41 25.37 -53.10
C ASN A 582 -45.94 25.20 -53.00
N PRO A 583 -46.68 26.13 -52.37
CA PRO A 583 -48.13 26.00 -52.19
C PRO A 583 -48.92 26.03 -53.50
N ASP A 584 -48.35 26.60 -54.57
CA ASP A 584 -49.02 26.76 -55.86
C ASP A 584 -48.88 25.52 -56.76
N ALA A 585 -48.03 24.56 -56.36
CA ALA A 585 -47.87 23.29 -57.06
C ALA A 585 -48.82 22.22 -56.49
N ASP A 586 -49.35 21.34 -57.33
CA ASP A 586 -50.32 20.32 -56.92
C ASP A 586 -49.82 19.47 -55.73
N ASN A 587 -48.57 19.01 -55.76
CA ASN A 587 -48.00 18.23 -54.66
C ASN A 587 -47.86 19.04 -53.36
N GLY A 588 -47.58 20.34 -53.46
CA GLY A 588 -47.50 21.21 -52.29
C GLY A 588 -48.87 21.47 -51.67
N ARG A 589 -49.89 21.73 -52.50
CA ARG A 589 -51.29 21.85 -52.06
C ARG A 589 -51.79 20.57 -51.39
N ILE A 590 -51.54 19.40 -52.01
CA ILE A 590 -51.90 18.10 -51.44
C ILE A 590 -51.27 17.92 -50.06
N TYR A 591 -49.98 18.21 -49.91
CA TYR A 591 -49.31 18.13 -48.61
C TYR A 591 -49.92 19.09 -47.58
N LEU A 592 -50.17 20.34 -47.97
CA LEU A 592 -50.75 21.34 -47.08
C LEU A 592 -52.18 20.98 -46.65
N GLU A 593 -52.97 20.31 -47.51
CA GLU A 593 -54.33 19.89 -47.18
C GLU A 593 -54.37 18.57 -46.37
N THR A 594 -53.53 17.60 -46.72
CA THR A 594 -53.66 16.21 -46.24
C THR A 594 -52.54 15.76 -45.29
N GLY A 595 -51.43 16.49 -45.22
CA GLY A 595 -50.21 16.07 -44.54
C GLY A 595 -49.43 14.98 -45.27
N ASP A 596 -49.84 14.62 -46.49
CA ASP A 596 -49.25 13.53 -47.24
C ASP A 596 -48.17 14.04 -48.19
N LEU A 597 -46.89 13.79 -47.85
CA LEU A 597 -45.71 14.35 -48.53
C LEU A 597 -45.10 13.41 -49.58
#